data_AF-A0A7S3B5L3-F1
#
_entry.id   AF-A0A7S3B5L3-F1
#
_cell.length_a   1.000
_cell.length_b   1.000
_cell.length_c   1.000
_cell.angle_alpha   90.00
_cell.angle_beta   90.00
_cell.angle_gamma   90.00
#
_symmetry.space_group_name_H-M   'P 1'
#
loop_
_entity.id
_entity.type
_entity.pdbx_description
1 polymer ?
#
loop_
_entity_poly.entity_id
_entity_poly.type
_entity_poly.pdbx_seq_one_letter_code
_entity_poly.pdbx_strand_id
1 'polypeptide(L)'
;GEALEAMQSGEAPRFPLGLESGEEEAEAEAAEEDDGTTALDLVPLHRCAHVQRMLGRADAFCTYYAENRGAQLRSDLSGFSAGLGASAAELSAAGGDPGAAFMQSYQSSVAQVVGFFLIEARVLRSGAEAMSAAAARALWGQAAQALASALRASAGVMRDPGQVLVVRDFVALAADAVRAAGFDARPLDAALSGTRDMYTGLLAQDAAQELTRALEEGQFEPLELTAEGDLQRRVLRFGLHRVAQPGEGDTNKGADTGSSATEGA
;
A
#
# COMPACT_ATOMS: atom_id res chain seq x y z
N GLY A 1 -4.22 70.48 -31.01
CA GLY A 1 -2.82 70.54 -31.42
C GLY A 1 -1.95 70.59 -30.19
N GLU A 2 -1.79 69.45 -29.52
CA GLU A 2 -0.76 69.21 -28.49
C GLU A 2 -0.09 67.83 -28.71
N ALA A 3 -0.52 67.08 -29.72
CA ALA A 3 0.07 65.80 -30.12
C ALA A 3 1.16 65.94 -31.20
N LEU A 4 1.54 67.18 -31.57
CA LEU A 4 2.56 67.44 -32.60
C LEU A 4 3.85 68.09 -32.07
N GLU A 5 3.91 68.47 -30.78
CA GLU A 5 5.13 69.00 -30.16
C GLU A 5 5.92 67.96 -29.36
N ALA A 6 5.33 66.80 -29.04
CA ALA A 6 6.00 65.75 -28.26
C ALA A 6 6.89 64.79 -29.11
N MET A 7 7.07 65.06 -30.40
CA MET A 7 7.90 64.22 -31.30
C MET A 7 9.34 64.71 -31.50
N GLN A 8 9.80 65.75 -30.78
CA GLN A 8 11.16 66.30 -30.93
C GLN A 8 12.07 66.19 -29.70
N SER A 9 11.62 65.64 -28.57
CA SER A 9 12.49 65.36 -27.42
C SER A 9 12.54 63.85 -27.16
N GLY A 10 13.60 63.20 -27.62
CA GLY A 10 13.81 61.75 -27.49
C GLY A 10 14.04 61.29 -26.05
N GLU A 11 12.99 61.23 -25.26
CA GLU A 11 13.04 60.72 -23.88
C GLU A 11 11.92 59.69 -23.65
N ALA A 12 12.32 58.47 -23.30
CA ALA A 12 11.41 57.34 -23.08
C ALA A 12 10.68 57.48 -21.73
N PRO A 13 9.37 57.17 -21.64
CA PRO A 13 8.64 57.29 -20.38
C PRO A 13 9.03 56.16 -19.41
N ARG A 14 9.65 56.55 -18.29
CA ARG A 14 9.78 55.73 -17.08
C ARG A 14 8.45 55.74 -16.33
N PHE A 15 7.82 54.58 -16.15
CA PHE A 15 6.72 54.42 -15.20
C PHE A 15 7.28 53.92 -13.85
N PRO A 16 7.02 54.64 -12.74
CA PRO A 16 7.50 54.25 -11.42
C PRO A 16 6.54 53.25 -10.76
N LEU A 17 7.10 52.17 -10.23
CA LEU A 17 6.48 51.35 -9.17
C LEU A 17 6.58 52.13 -7.85
N GLY A 18 5.46 52.34 -7.16
CA GLY A 18 5.39 52.95 -5.84
C GLY A 18 4.22 52.36 -5.06
N LEU A 19 4.56 51.48 -4.11
CA LEU A 19 3.68 50.82 -3.14
C LEU A 19 3.16 51.83 -2.11
N GLU A 20 1.87 51.77 -1.75
CA GLU A 20 1.41 52.00 -0.37
C GLU A 20 0.26 51.05 -0.01
N SER A 21 0.29 50.65 1.25
CA SER A 21 -0.37 49.56 1.97
C SER A 21 -1.82 49.82 2.39
N GLY A 22 -2.61 48.75 2.56
CA GLY A 22 -3.69 48.73 3.55
C GLY A 22 -4.76 47.65 3.35
N GLU A 23 -4.87 46.79 4.37
CA GLU A 23 -6.04 45.99 4.80
C GLU A 23 -5.99 44.47 4.54
N GLU A 24 -5.82 43.76 5.66
CA GLU A 24 -5.91 42.32 5.88
C GLU A 24 -7.34 41.82 5.60
N GLU A 25 -7.50 40.95 4.61
CA GLU A 25 -8.50 39.89 4.68
C GLU A 25 -7.75 38.58 4.88
N ALA A 26 -8.02 37.95 6.03
CA ALA A 26 -7.51 36.65 6.41
C ALA A 26 -8.10 35.58 5.48
N GLU A 27 -7.47 35.36 4.33
CA GLU A 27 -7.65 34.14 3.57
C GLU A 27 -6.88 33.04 4.31
N ALA A 28 -7.63 32.06 4.81
CA ALA A 28 -7.06 30.89 5.44
C ALA A 28 -5.98 30.32 4.51
N GLU A 29 -4.72 30.32 4.97
CA GLU A 29 -3.71 29.44 4.42
C GLU A 29 -4.26 28.02 4.61
N ALA A 30 -4.97 27.53 3.60
CA ALA A 30 -5.06 26.12 3.36
C ALA A 30 -3.60 25.68 3.30
N ALA A 31 -3.18 24.93 4.33
CA ALA A 31 -1.90 24.27 4.30
C ALA A 31 -1.85 23.53 2.97
N GLU A 32 -1.10 24.08 2.01
CA GLU A 32 -0.65 23.35 0.84
C GLU A 32 0.27 22.29 1.44
N GLU A 33 -0.32 21.17 1.84
CA GLU A 33 0.40 19.93 2.01
C GLU A 33 1.18 19.77 0.71
N ASP A 34 2.50 19.92 0.82
CA ASP A 34 3.47 19.74 -0.26
C ASP A 34 3.36 18.29 -0.74
N ASP A 35 2.33 18.02 -1.54
CA ASP A 35 2.14 16.81 -2.30
C ASP A 35 3.31 16.80 -3.28
N GLY A 36 4.35 15.99 -3.00
CA GLY A 36 5.65 15.97 -3.70
C GLY A 36 5.62 15.84 -5.23
N THR A 37 4.44 15.89 -5.82
CA THR A 37 4.13 16.24 -7.20
C THR A 37 4.34 17.74 -7.53
N THR A 38 4.58 18.62 -6.55
CA THR A 38 4.95 20.05 -6.73
C THR A 38 6.17 20.27 -7.63
N ALA A 39 7.03 19.26 -7.77
CA ALA A 39 8.16 19.25 -8.69
C ALA A 39 7.79 19.08 -10.19
N LEU A 40 6.54 18.76 -10.52
CA LEU A 40 6.14 18.52 -11.91
C LEU A 40 5.90 19.86 -12.65
N ASP A 41 6.80 20.21 -13.56
CA ASP A 41 6.64 21.38 -14.43
C ASP A 41 5.54 21.17 -15.49
N LEU A 42 4.37 21.74 -15.24
CA LEU A 42 3.24 21.74 -16.17
C LEU A 42 3.25 22.92 -17.15
N VAL A 43 4.22 23.84 -17.06
CA VAL A 43 4.29 25.02 -17.94
C VAL A 43 4.27 24.66 -19.42
N PRO A 44 5.01 23.64 -19.91
CA PRO A 44 4.95 23.24 -21.31
C PRO A 44 3.54 22.80 -21.75
N LEU A 45 2.83 22.07 -20.88
CA LEU A 45 1.47 21.60 -21.16
C LEU A 45 0.51 22.79 -21.26
N HIS A 46 0.57 23.72 -20.31
CA HIS A 46 -0.27 24.93 -20.32
C HIS A 46 -0.01 25.81 -21.54
N ARG A 47 1.26 25.98 -21.93
CA ARG A 47 1.61 26.74 -23.15
C ARG A 47 1.03 26.07 -24.40
N CYS A 48 1.17 24.75 -24.53
CA CYS A 48 0.59 24.00 -25.65
C CYS A 48 -0.95 24.12 -25.66
N ALA A 49 -1.61 23.91 -24.52
CA ALA A 49 -3.05 24.03 -24.41
C ALA A 49 -3.54 25.45 -24.76
N HIS A 50 -2.83 26.48 -24.29
CA HIS A 50 -3.13 27.87 -24.62
C HIS A 50 -3.01 28.15 -26.12
N VAL A 51 -1.90 27.75 -26.77
CA VAL A 51 -1.73 27.92 -28.22
C VAL A 51 -2.84 27.23 -29.00
N GLN A 52 -3.18 25.97 -28.65
CA GLN A 52 -4.24 25.24 -29.35
C GLN A 52 -5.62 25.88 -29.16
N ARG A 53 -5.88 26.45 -27.98
CA ARG A 53 -7.10 27.23 -27.72
C ARG A 53 -7.15 28.49 -28.59
N MET A 54 -6.05 29.23 -28.68
CA MET A 54 -5.96 30.43 -29.53
C MET A 54 -6.12 30.13 -31.03
N LEU A 55 -5.75 28.91 -31.46
CA LEU A 55 -5.94 28.43 -32.82
C LEU A 55 -7.34 27.85 -33.09
N GLY A 56 -8.24 27.83 -32.10
CA GLY A 56 -9.57 27.23 -32.23
C GLY A 56 -9.56 25.70 -32.34
N ARG A 57 -8.50 25.04 -31.87
CA ARG A 57 -8.25 23.58 -31.96
C ARG A 57 -8.21 22.88 -30.60
N ALA A 58 -8.87 23.45 -29.59
CA ALA A 58 -8.88 22.91 -28.23
C ALA A 58 -9.39 21.46 -28.16
N ASP A 59 -10.50 21.14 -28.84
CA ASP A 59 -11.09 19.79 -28.83
C ASP A 59 -10.15 18.74 -29.46
N ALA A 60 -9.45 19.12 -30.53
CA ALA A 60 -8.46 18.27 -31.19
C ALA A 60 -7.26 18.01 -30.27
N PHE A 61 -6.82 19.01 -29.51
CA PHE A 61 -5.78 18.85 -28.49
C PHE A 61 -6.22 17.92 -27.36
N CYS A 62 -7.45 18.07 -26.86
CA CYS A 62 -8.00 17.21 -25.81
C CYS A 62 -8.05 15.75 -26.24
N THR A 63 -8.53 15.52 -27.47
CA THR A 63 -8.59 14.18 -28.08
C THR A 63 -7.19 13.59 -28.21
N TYR A 64 -6.26 14.35 -28.79
CA TYR A 64 -4.87 13.92 -28.96
C TYR A 64 -4.20 13.56 -27.62
N TYR A 65 -4.36 14.40 -26.60
CA TYR A 65 -3.80 14.16 -25.28
C TYR A 65 -4.38 12.89 -24.66
N ALA A 66 -5.71 12.73 -24.66
CA ALA A 66 -6.38 11.55 -24.10
C ALA A 66 -5.98 10.25 -24.83
N GLU A 67 -5.86 10.28 -26.16
CA GLU A 67 -5.42 9.14 -26.95
C GLU A 67 -3.97 8.73 -26.64
N ASN A 68 -3.07 9.72 -26.54
CA ASN A 68 -1.67 9.49 -26.22
C ASN A 68 -1.50 8.93 -24.79
N ARG A 69 -2.20 9.52 -23.81
CA ARG A 69 -2.20 9.03 -22.42
C ARG A 69 -2.81 7.63 -22.33
N GLY A 70 -3.87 7.35 -23.09
CA GLY A 70 -4.42 6.01 -23.21
C GLY A 70 -3.44 5.01 -23.84
N ALA A 71 -2.68 5.41 -24.85
CA ALA A 71 -1.66 4.54 -25.47
C ALA A 71 -0.52 4.23 -24.50
N GLN A 72 -0.04 5.24 -23.77
CA GLN A 72 0.96 5.06 -22.72
C GLN A 72 0.46 4.11 -21.63
N LEU A 73 -0.75 4.33 -21.12
CA LEU A 73 -1.34 3.44 -20.12
C LEU A 73 -1.44 2.00 -20.62
N ARG A 74 -1.89 1.78 -21.86
CA ARG A 74 -1.95 0.42 -22.44
C ARG A 74 -0.58 -0.23 -22.53
N SER A 75 0.45 0.53 -22.89
CA SER A 75 1.83 0.05 -22.90
C SER A 75 2.27 -0.35 -21.49
N ASP A 76 2.06 0.52 -20.50
CA ASP A 76 2.40 0.27 -19.10
C ASP A 76 1.65 -0.94 -18.54
N LEU A 77 0.36 -1.08 -18.88
CA LEU A 77 -0.47 -2.24 -18.50
C LEU A 77 -0.03 -3.53 -19.21
N SER A 78 0.45 -3.46 -20.45
CA SER A 78 1.00 -4.63 -21.14
C SER A 78 2.29 -5.09 -20.46
N GLY A 79 3.17 -4.16 -20.09
CA GLY A 79 4.38 -4.44 -19.30
C GLY A 79 4.04 -4.96 -17.90
N PHE A 80 3.01 -4.41 -17.26
CA PHE A 80 2.46 -4.87 -15.99
C PHE A 80 1.96 -6.32 -16.09
N SER A 81 1.17 -6.65 -17.12
CA SER A 81 0.71 -8.02 -17.36
C SER A 81 1.89 -8.95 -17.67
N ALA A 82 2.86 -8.53 -18.49
CA ALA A 82 4.04 -9.35 -18.78
C ALA A 82 4.92 -9.57 -17.52
N GLY A 83 5.06 -8.55 -16.68
CA GLY A 83 5.91 -8.56 -15.47
C GLY A 83 5.28 -9.23 -14.25
N LEU A 84 3.94 -9.28 -14.16
CA LEU A 84 3.21 -9.94 -13.09
C LEU A 84 2.51 -11.23 -13.52
N GLY A 85 2.53 -11.55 -14.81
CA GLY A 85 1.81 -12.68 -15.33
C GLY A 85 1.68 -12.73 -16.86
N ALA A 86 2.76 -13.11 -17.55
CA ALA A 86 2.61 -14.30 -18.39
C ALA A 86 1.83 -15.31 -17.52
N SER A 87 0.68 -15.82 -17.98
CA SER A 87 -0.33 -16.45 -17.10
C SER A 87 0.31 -17.38 -16.05
N ALA A 88 -0.31 -17.63 -14.89
CA ALA A 88 0.27 -18.54 -13.89
C ALA A 88 0.83 -19.88 -14.47
N ALA A 89 0.32 -20.32 -15.63
CA ALA A 89 0.85 -21.43 -16.43
C ALA A 89 2.21 -21.14 -17.15
N GLU A 90 2.43 -19.94 -17.68
CA GLU A 90 3.69 -19.53 -18.32
C GLU A 90 4.78 -19.25 -17.27
N LEU A 91 4.41 -18.66 -16.13
CA LEU A 91 5.33 -18.47 -15.00
C LEU A 91 5.78 -19.83 -14.40
N SER A 92 4.90 -20.83 -14.41
CA SER A 92 5.22 -22.23 -14.07
C SER A 92 6.10 -22.94 -15.12
N ALA A 93 6.08 -22.49 -16.39
CA ALA A 93 6.84 -23.11 -17.48
C ALA A 93 8.29 -22.59 -17.57
N ALA A 94 8.57 -21.40 -17.03
CA ALA A 94 9.90 -20.77 -17.07
C ALA A 94 10.91 -21.34 -16.04
N GLY A 95 10.53 -22.36 -15.25
CA GLY A 95 11.45 -23.08 -14.35
C GLY A 95 11.89 -22.32 -13.09
N GLY A 96 11.35 -21.13 -12.83
CA GLY A 96 11.57 -20.35 -11.60
C GLY A 96 10.41 -20.43 -10.63
N ASP A 97 10.60 -19.98 -9.37
CA ASP A 97 9.50 -19.81 -8.43
C ASP A 97 8.62 -18.63 -8.90
N PRO A 98 7.37 -18.90 -9.32
CA PRO A 98 6.49 -17.85 -9.82
C PRO A 98 6.16 -16.79 -8.75
N GLY A 99 6.21 -17.14 -7.46
CA GLY A 99 5.99 -16.19 -6.36
C GLY A 99 7.13 -15.17 -6.27
N ALA A 100 8.37 -15.64 -6.37
CA ALA A 100 9.55 -14.78 -6.37
C ALA A 100 9.58 -13.79 -7.54
N ALA A 101 9.14 -14.19 -8.73
CA ALA A 101 9.08 -13.30 -9.90
C ALA A 101 8.07 -12.16 -9.70
N PHE A 102 6.88 -12.47 -9.19
CA PHE A 102 5.87 -11.46 -8.84
C PHE A 102 6.41 -10.46 -7.80
N MET A 103 7.07 -10.96 -6.75
CA MET A 103 7.60 -10.11 -5.68
C MET A 103 8.68 -9.12 -6.15
N GLN A 104 9.40 -9.43 -7.24
CA GLN A 104 10.42 -8.54 -7.79
C GLN A 104 9.85 -7.36 -8.59
N SER A 105 8.68 -7.53 -9.20
CA SER A 105 8.13 -6.55 -10.17
C SER A 105 6.91 -5.79 -9.66
N TYR A 106 6.16 -6.31 -8.67
CA TYR A 106 4.85 -5.75 -8.31
C TYR A 106 4.91 -4.29 -7.83
N GLN A 107 5.90 -3.91 -7.00
CA GLN A 107 5.98 -2.53 -6.49
C GLN A 107 6.18 -1.53 -7.61
N SER A 108 7.15 -1.77 -8.48
CA SER A 108 7.44 -0.91 -9.63
C SER A 108 6.24 -0.82 -10.57
N SER A 109 5.60 -1.96 -10.85
CA SER A 109 4.48 -2.03 -11.79
C SER A 109 3.22 -1.35 -11.25
N VAL A 110 2.89 -1.55 -9.97
CA VAL A 110 1.77 -0.87 -9.29
C VAL A 110 2.07 0.63 -9.13
N ALA A 111 3.29 1.00 -8.74
CA ALA A 111 3.70 2.40 -8.61
C ALA A 111 3.65 3.15 -9.95
N GLN A 112 4.06 2.50 -11.05
CA GLN A 112 4.01 3.08 -12.39
C GLN A 112 2.56 3.42 -12.78
N VAL A 113 1.63 2.47 -12.58
CA VAL A 113 0.22 2.67 -12.91
C VAL A 113 -0.41 3.72 -12.00
N VAL A 114 -0.22 3.63 -10.68
CA VAL A 114 -0.79 4.60 -9.72
C VAL A 114 -0.20 5.98 -9.93
N GLY A 115 1.11 6.08 -10.10
CA GLY A 115 1.83 7.33 -10.36
C GLY A 115 1.36 8.03 -11.65
N PHE A 116 1.06 7.26 -12.70
CA PHE A 116 0.41 7.80 -13.90
C PHE A 116 -0.88 8.56 -13.53
N PHE A 117 -1.74 7.98 -12.69
CA PHE A 117 -3.00 8.61 -12.30
C PHE A 117 -2.84 9.76 -11.30
N LEU A 118 -1.84 9.73 -10.42
CA LEU A 118 -1.51 10.88 -9.57
C LEU A 118 -1.15 12.10 -10.42
N ILE A 119 -0.36 11.90 -11.49
CA ILE A 119 -0.03 12.95 -12.46
C ILE A 119 -1.28 13.41 -13.20
N GLU A 120 -2.13 12.50 -13.70
CA GLU A 120 -3.38 12.88 -14.37
C GLU A 120 -4.31 13.68 -13.47
N ALA A 121 -4.42 13.32 -12.19
CA ALA A 121 -5.21 14.08 -11.23
C ALA A 121 -4.67 15.49 -11.07
N ARG A 122 -3.34 15.66 -11.03
CA ARG A 122 -2.71 16.99 -10.99
C ARG A 122 -2.98 17.78 -12.26
N VAL A 123 -2.88 17.16 -13.44
CA VAL A 123 -3.19 17.81 -14.73
C VAL A 123 -4.66 18.24 -14.79
N LEU A 124 -5.58 17.42 -14.28
CA LEU A 124 -7.00 17.78 -14.21
C LEU A 124 -7.25 18.97 -13.28
N ARG A 125 -6.57 19.01 -12.12
CA ARG A 125 -6.69 20.14 -11.17
C ARG A 125 -6.01 21.40 -11.66
N SER A 126 -4.98 21.32 -12.50
CA SER A 126 -4.22 22.49 -12.96
C SER A 126 -5.02 23.41 -13.91
N GLY A 127 -6.15 22.94 -14.44
CA GLY A 127 -6.97 23.73 -15.37
C GLY A 127 -6.38 23.81 -16.79
N ALA A 128 -5.46 22.91 -17.15
CA ALA A 128 -4.96 22.81 -18.52
C ALA A 128 -6.04 22.39 -19.53
N GLU A 129 -7.15 21.83 -19.05
CA GLU A 129 -8.26 21.28 -19.85
C GLU A 129 -7.79 20.25 -20.89
N ALA A 130 -6.65 19.59 -20.65
CA ALA A 130 -6.04 18.66 -21.61
C ALA A 130 -6.84 17.34 -21.76
N MET A 131 -7.65 16.98 -20.77
CA MET A 131 -8.52 15.80 -20.80
C MET A 131 -9.72 16.03 -19.89
N SER A 132 -10.86 15.42 -20.23
CA SER A 132 -12.03 15.45 -19.36
C SER A 132 -11.89 14.49 -18.18
N ALA A 133 -12.47 14.85 -17.03
CA ALA A 133 -12.50 13.95 -15.86
C ALA A 133 -13.18 12.61 -16.16
N ALA A 134 -14.13 12.57 -17.10
CA ALA A 134 -14.78 11.33 -17.53
C ALA A 134 -13.81 10.40 -18.29
N ALA A 135 -12.99 10.95 -19.20
CA ALA A 135 -11.98 10.19 -19.92
C ALA A 135 -10.91 9.63 -18.96
N ALA A 136 -10.45 10.43 -18.01
CA ALA A 136 -9.51 9.98 -16.97
C ALA A 136 -10.08 8.82 -16.14
N ARG A 137 -11.35 8.93 -15.71
CA ARG A 137 -12.03 7.84 -14.97
C ARG A 137 -12.21 6.58 -15.81
N ALA A 138 -12.47 6.70 -17.11
CA ALA A 138 -12.56 5.56 -18.01
C ALA A 138 -11.22 4.85 -18.19
N LEU A 139 -10.11 5.60 -18.25
CA LEU A 139 -8.75 5.03 -18.23
C LEU A 139 -8.46 4.35 -16.89
N TRP A 140 -8.82 4.98 -15.77
CA TRP A 140 -8.67 4.40 -14.44
C TRP A 140 -9.44 3.09 -14.30
N GLY A 141 -10.68 3.02 -14.79
CA GLY A 141 -11.49 1.80 -14.74
C GLY A 141 -10.79 0.60 -15.40
N GLN A 142 -10.09 0.81 -16.51
CA GLN A 142 -9.30 -0.23 -17.18
C GLN A 142 -8.08 -0.63 -16.34
N ALA A 143 -7.33 0.34 -15.84
CA ALA A 143 -6.15 0.11 -15.02
C ALA A 143 -6.48 -0.59 -13.70
N ALA A 144 -7.52 -0.14 -13.01
CA ALA A 144 -7.98 -0.70 -11.74
C ALA A 144 -8.42 -2.16 -11.88
N GLN A 145 -9.12 -2.50 -12.97
CA GLN A 145 -9.47 -3.89 -13.27
C GLN A 145 -8.24 -4.75 -13.53
N ALA A 146 -7.28 -4.24 -14.31
CA ALA A 146 -6.02 -4.94 -14.57
C ALA A 146 -5.25 -5.19 -13.27
N LEU A 147 -5.06 -4.17 -12.44
CA LEU A 147 -4.42 -4.26 -11.12
C LEU A 147 -5.13 -5.29 -10.22
N ALA A 148 -6.46 -5.17 -10.07
CA ALA A 148 -7.25 -6.10 -9.27
C ALA A 148 -7.17 -7.53 -9.79
N SER A 149 -7.14 -7.73 -11.11
CA SER A 149 -7.01 -9.05 -11.72
C SER A 149 -5.65 -9.70 -11.44
N ALA A 150 -4.56 -8.93 -11.54
CA ALA A 150 -3.22 -9.42 -11.24
C ALA A 150 -3.05 -9.74 -9.75
N LEU A 151 -3.62 -8.92 -8.86
CA LEU A 151 -3.61 -9.20 -7.42
C LEU A 151 -4.38 -10.47 -7.04
N ARG A 152 -5.47 -10.78 -7.75
CA ARG A 152 -6.16 -12.07 -7.57
C ARG A 152 -5.34 -13.23 -8.13
N ALA A 153 -4.67 -13.03 -9.26
CA ALA A 153 -3.82 -14.06 -9.86
C ALA A 153 -2.61 -14.39 -8.96
N SER A 154 -2.00 -13.39 -8.31
CA SER A 154 -0.89 -13.62 -7.40
C SER A 154 -1.28 -14.44 -6.16
N ALA A 155 -2.57 -14.47 -5.82
CA ALA A 155 -3.06 -15.28 -4.71
C ALA A 155 -2.89 -16.80 -4.94
N GLY A 156 -2.82 -17.26 -6.20
CA GLY A 156 -2.53 -18.65 -6.51
C GLY A 156 -1.05 -19.03 -6.46
N VAL A 157 -0.18 -18.03 -6.26
CA VAL A 157 1.26 -18.15 -6.50
C VAL A 157 2.07 -17.86 -5.24
N MET A 158 1.60 -16.96 -4.37
CA MET A 158 2.21 -16.69 -3.08
C MET A 158 2.08 -17.89 -2.14
N ARG A 159 3.19 -18.26 -1.48
CA ARG A 159 3.25 -19.39 -0.53
C ARG A 159 3.67 -19.00 0.87
N ASP A 160 4.22 -17.81 1.04
CA ASP A 160 4.64 -17.29 2.34
C ASP A 160 3.60 -16.30 2.88
N PRO A 161 3.08 -16.49 4.11
CA PRO A 161 2.20 -15.51 4.77
C PRO A 161 2.82 -14.11 4.86
N GLY A 162 4.15 -14.01 4.99
CA GLY A 162 4.87 -12.73 5.03
C GLY A 162 4.74 -11.93 3.72
N GLN A 163 4.96 -12.59 2.58
CA GLN A 163 4.79 -11.99 1.25
C GLN A 163 3.39 -11.41 1.05
N VAL A 164 2.35 -12.10 1.50
CA VAL A 164 0.96 -11.64 1.39
C VAL A 164 0.75 -10.31 2.11
N LEU A 165 1.30 -10.16 3.32
CA LEU A 165 1.18 -8.94 4.11
C LEU A 165 1.89 -7.76 3.44
N VAL A 166 3.12 -7.97 2.95
CA VAL A 166 3.90 -6.91 2.30
C VAL A 166 3.19 -6.40 1.03
N VAL A 167 2.63 -7.31 0.23
CA VAL A 167 1.85 -6.94 -0.96
C VAL A 167 0.59 -6.18 -0.57
N ARG A 168 -0.13 -6.66 0.45
CA ARG A 168 -1.35 -6.03 0.95
C ARG A 168 -1.09 -4.61 1.45
N ASP A 169 -0.02 -4.39 2.21
CA ASP A 169 0.30 -3.07 2.77
C ASP A 169 0.66 -2.06 1.64
N PHE A 170 1.45 -2.48 0.66
CA PHE A 170 1.79 -1.61 -0.49
C PHE A 170 0.56 -1.26 -1.35
N VAL A 171 -0.30 -2.24 -1.62
CA VAL A 171 -1.51 -2.04 -2.41
C VAL A 171 -2.55 -1.21 -1.65
N ALA A 172 -2.63 -1.36 -0.32
CA ALA A 172 -3.47 -0.49 0.51
C ALA A 172 -3.01 0.96 0.43
N LEU A 173 -1.69 1.22 0.53
CA LEU A 173 -1.13 2.55 0.31
C LEU A 173 -1.46 3.09 -1.08
N ALA A 174 -1.35 2.26 -2.11
CA ALA A 174 -1.72 2.64 -3.48
C ALA A 174 -3.21 2.99 -3.60
N ALA A 175 -4.09 2.22 -2.96
CA ALA A 175 -5.53 2.50 -2.92
C ALA A 175 -5.84 3.83 -2.24
N ASP A 176 -5.14 4.14 -1.14
CA ASP A 176 -5.28 5.42 -0.42
C ASP A 176 -4.81 6.60 -1.28
N ALA A 177 -3.67 6.47 -1.98
CA ALA A 177 -3.15 7.49 -2.88
C ALA A 177 -4.12 7.79 -4.05
N VAL A 178 -4.66 6.74 -4.68
CA VAL A 178 -5.65 6.87 -5.75
C VAL A 178 -6.94 7.53 -5.25
N ARG A 179 -7.37 7.19 -4.02
CA ARG A 179 -8.57 7.77 -3.40
C ARG A 179 -8.36 9.25 -3.11
N ALA A 180 -7.20 9.64 -2.59
CA ALA A 180 -6.83 11.04 -2.40
C ALA A 180 -6.79 11.82 -3.72
N ALA A 181 -6.39 11.16 -4.82
CA ALA A 181 -6.42 11.73 -6.16
C ALA A 181 -7.83 11.84 -6.79
N GLY A 182 -8.88 11.34 -6.12
CA GLY A 182 -10.27 11.45 -6.57
C GLY A 182 -10.75 10.33 -7.51
N PHE A 183 -10.01 9.22 -7.57
CA PHE A 183 -10.38 8.03 -8.33
C PHE A 183 -11.01 6.94 -7.45
N ASP A 184 -11.72 6.01 -8.08
CA ASP A 184 -12.45 4.95 -7.40
C ASP A 184 -11.54 3.77 -7.01
N ALA A 185 -11.20 3.67 -5.72
CA ALA A 185 -10.34 2.60 -5.19
C ALA A 185 -11.07 1.26 -4.93
N ARG A 186 -12.40 1.18 -5.10
CA ARG A 186 -13.19 -0.02 -4.80
C ARG A 186 -12.67 -1.32 -5.45
N PRO A 187 -12.17 -1.32 -6.70
CA PRO A 187 -11.63 -2.55 -7.31
C PRO A 187 -10.41 -3.10 -6.54
N LEU A 188 -9.56 -2.22 -6.02
CA LEU A 188 -8.39 -2.60 -5.22
C LEU A 188 -8.82 -3.07 -3.83
N ASP A 189 -9.75 -2.37 -3.18
CA ASP A 189 -10.30 -2.76 -1.87
C ASP A 189 -10.93 -4.17 -1.91
N ALA A 190 -11.67 -4.47 -2.99
CA ALA A 190 -12.24 -5.78 -3.22
C ALA A 190 -11.18 -6.87 -3.45
N ALA A 191 -10.09 -6.55 -4.15
CA ALA A 191 -8.97 -7.48 -4.34
C ALA A 191 -8.21 -7.74 -3.02
N LEU A 192 -7.98 -6.69 -2.22
CA LEU A 192 -7.34 -6.77 -0.90
C LEU A 192 -8.16 -7.58 0.09
N SER A 193 -9.49 -7.51 0.03
CA SER A 193 -10.35 -8.34 0.88
C SER A 193 -10.09 -9.83 0.66
N GLY A 194 -9.81 -10.24 -0.58
CA GLY A 194 -9.45 -11.62 -0.91
C GLY A 194 -8.09 -12.08 -0.38
N THR A 195 -7.15 -11.16 -0.12
CA THR A 195 -5.82 -11.55 0.41
C THR A 195 -5.89 -11.98 1.87
N ARG A 196 -6.91 -11.54 2.62
CA ARG A 196 -7.17 -11.99 3.99
C ARG A 196 -7.43 -13.50 4.02
N ASP A 197 -8.32 -13.98 3.17
CA ASP A 197 -8.70 -15.39 3.17
C ASP A 197 -7.52 -16.27 2.74
N MET A 198 -6.72 -15.81 1.76
CA MET A 198 -5.45 -16.44 1.40
C MET A 198 -4.47 -16.49 2.59
N TYR A 199 -4.25 -15.37 3.29
CA TYR A 199 -3.35 -15.32 4.45
C TYR A 199 -3.78 -16.32 5.53
N THR A 200 -5.08 -16.36 5.84
CA THR A 200 -5.61 -17.32 6.83
C THR A 200 -5.46 -18.77 6.36
N GLY A 201 -5.61 -19.03 5.05
CA GLY A 201 -5.42 -20.36 4.47
C GLY A 201 -3.97 -20.83 4.58
N LEU A 202 -3.00 -19.98 4.25
CA LEU A 202 -1.57 -20.30 4.36
C LEU A 202 -1.17 -20.57 5.82
N LEU A 203 -1.58 -19.72 6.76
CA LEU A 203 -1.30 -19.95 8.19
C LEU A 203 -1.91 -21.26 8.70
N ALA A 204 -3.15 -21.57 8.30
CA ALA A 204 -3.79 -22.81 8.69
C ALA A 204 -3.06 -24.03 8.12
N GLN A 205 -2.57 -23.92 6.88
CA GLN A 205 -1.78 -24.96 6.24
C GLN A 205 -0.44 -25.18 6.95
N ASP A 206 0.28 -24.11 7.30
CA ASP A 206 1.55 -24.18 8.02
C ASP A 206 1.36 -24.80 9.41
N ALA A 207 0.33 -24.34 10.15
CA ALA A 207 0.00 -24.88 11.46
C ALA A 207 -0.38 -26.37 11.41
N ALA A 208 -1.13 -26.80 10.38
CA ALA A 208 -1.47 -28.20 10.19
C ALA A 208 -0.24 -29.06 9.87
N GLN A 209 0.70 -28.55 9.08
CA GLN A 209 1.97 -29.23 8.81
C GLN A 209 2.82 -29.36 10.07
N GLU A 210 2.94 -28.28 10.85
CA GLU A 210 3.69 -28.29 12.12
C GLU A 210 3.08 -29.28 13.12
N LEU A 211 1.74 -29.30 13.24
CA LEU A 211 1.03 -30.25 14.09
C LEU A 211 1.27 -31.70 13.63
N THR A 212 1.14 -31.98 12.33
CA THR A 212 1.33 -33.33 11.78
C THR A 212 2.75 -33.81 12.06
N ARG A 213 3.73 -32.95 11.82
CA ARG A 213 5.14 -33.24 12.12
C ARG A 213 5.36 -33.50 13.61
N ALA A 214 4.80 -32.67 14.49
CA ALA A 214 4.92 -32.85 15.93
C ALA A 214 4.25 -34.15 16.43
N LEU A 215 3.16 -34.59 15.79
CA LEU A 215 2.51 -35.86 16.09
C LEU A 215 3.34 -37.06 15.60
N GLU A 216 3.98 -36.96 14.44
CA GLU A 216 4.83 -38.02 13.89
C GLU A 216 6.16 -38.16 14.65
N GLU A 217 6.77 -37.03 15.06
CA GLU A 217 7.99 -37.00 15.87
C GLU A 217 7.71 -37.25 17.37
N GLY A 218 6.45 -37.18 17.79
CA GLY A 218 6.04 -37.26 19.18
C GLY A 218 6.17 -38.66 19.78
N GLN A 219 6.88 -38.75 20.91
CA GLN A 219 6.97 -39.99 21.71
C GLN A 219 5.79 -40.15 22.70
N PHE A 220 4.97 -39.10 22.88
CA PHE A 220 3.77 -39.08 23.74
C PHE A 220 3.99 -39.54 25.21
N GLU A 221 5.21 -39.42 25.73
CA GLU A 221 5.54 -39.73 27.12
C GLU A 221 5.11 -38.60 28.09
N PRO A 222 4.83 -38.92 29.37
CA PRO A 222 4.53 -37.92 30.38
C PRO A 222 5.63 -36.87 30.50
N LEU A 223 5.24 -35.59 30.62
CA LEU A 223 6.19 -34.50 30.74
C LEU A 223 6.88 -34.52 32.12
N GLU A 224 8.14 -34.95 32.16
CA GLU A 224 8.97 -34.87 33.35
C GLU A 224 9.57 -33.47 33.52
N LEU A 225 9.34 -32.86 34.68
CA LEU A 225 9.88 -31.54 35.04
C LEU A 225 11.01 -31.74 36.04
N THR A 226 12.26 -31.70 35.58
CA THR A 226 13.44 -31.94 36.43
C THR A 226 14.20 -30.66 36.79
N ALA A 227 14.12 -29.60 35.99
CA ALA A 227 14.79 -28.33 36.27
C ALA A 227 13.80 -27.22 36.68
N GLU A 228 14.23 -26.34 37.59
CA GLU A 228 13.46 -25.21 38.14
C GLU A 228 12.83 -24.30 37.05
N GLY A 229 13.50 -24.16 35.89
CA GLY A 229 13.01 -23.34 34.77
C GLY A 229 12.05 -24.03 33.79
N ASP A 230 11.85 -25.34 33.91
CA ASP A 230 11.04 -26.10 32.94
C ASP A 230 9.54 -25.87 33.12
N LEU A 231 9.08 -25.63 34.34
CA LEU A 231 7.69 -25.29 34.62
C LEU A 231 7.29 -23.99 33.88
N GLN A 232 8.13 -22.95 33.98
CA GLN A 232 7.88 -21.66 33.33
C GLN A 232 7.84 -21.81 31.80
N ARG A 233 8.81 -22.53 31.23
CA ARG A 233 8.98 -22.64 29.77
C ARG A 233 7.98 -23.59 29.11
N ARG A 234 7.62 -24.69 29.76
CA ARG A 234 6.85 -25.79 29.15
C ARG A 234 5.39 -25.86 29.59
N VAL A 235 5.04 -25.28 30.74
CA VAL A 235 3.67 -25.36 31.29
C VAL A 235 3.03 -23.97 31.36
N LEU A 236 3.65 -23.04 32.09
CA LEU A 236 3.05 -21.71 32.32
C LEU A 236 3.02 -20.85 31.06
N ARG A 237 4.02 -20.97 30.17
CA ARG A 237 4.05 -20.27 28.87
C ARG A 237 2.79 -20.51 28.03
N PHE A 238 2.20 -21.71 28.14
CA PHE A 238 1.02 -22.10 27.37
C PHE A 238 -0.28 -21.98 28.18
N GLY A 239 -0.24 -21.39 29.38
CA GLY A 239 -1.41 -21.26 30.26
C GLY A 239 -1.96 -22.61 30.77
N LEU A 240 -1.18 -23.68 30.69
CA LEU A 240 -1.57 -25.00 31.17
C LEU A 240 -1.46 -25.04 32.70
N HIS A 241 -2.47 -25.57 33.37
CA HIS A 241 -2.46 -25.77 34.82
C HIS A 241 -2.06 -27.21 35.15
N ARG A 242 -1.32 -27.40 36.25
CA ARG A 242 -0.97 -28.73 36.74
C ARG A 242 -2.24 -29.41 37.22
N VAL A 243 -2.69 -30.44 36.50
CA VAL A 243 -3.68 -31.38 37.04
C VAL A 243 -2.92 -32.26 38.02
N ALA A 244 -3.10 -32.02 39.31
CA ALA A 244 -2.55 -32.89 40.35
C ALA A 244 -3.13 -34.29 40.15
N GLN A 245 -2.27 -35.30 39.98
CA GLN A 245 -2.75 -36.68 40.04
C GLN A 245 -3.28 -36.93 41.47
N PRO A 246 -4.49 -37.50 41.62
CA PRO A 246 -4.99 -37.90 42.93
C PRO A 246 -4.18 -39.11 43.41
N GLY A 247 -3.13 -38.88 44.19
CA GLY A 247 -2.28 -39.97 44.70
C GLY A 247 -1.09 -39.57 45.58
N GLU A 248 -0.57 -38.36 45.47
CA GLU A 248 0.52 -37.89 46.34
C GLU A 248 0.02 -36.87 47.36
N GLY A 249 -0.45 -37.37 48.51
CA GLY A 249 -0.68 -36.52 49.67
C GLY A 249 -1.75 -37.01 50.64
N ASP A 250 -1.46 -38.08 51.38
CA ASP A 250 -1.83 -38.14 52.80
C ASP A 250 -0.98 -39.20 53.50
N THR A 251 0.08 -38.76 54.20
CA THR A 251 0.41 -39.11 55.59
C THR A 251 1.83 -38.64 55.91
N ASN A 252 1.99 -37.36 56.25
CA ASN A 252 2.92 -37.03 57.34
C ASN A 252 2.49 -35.75 58.04
N LYS A 253 1.72 -35.92 59.12
CA LYS A 253 1.46 -34.87 60.09
C LYS A 253 1.45 -35.52 61.48
N GLY A 254 2.49 -35.25 62.26
CA GLY A 254 2.56 -35.72 63.64
C GLY A 254 3.97 -35.76 64.22
N ALA A 255 4.74 -34.67 64.08
CA ALA A 255 5.80 -34.39 65.04
C ALA A 255 5.12 -33.95 66.34
N ASP A 256 5.06 -34.84 67.34
CA ASP A 256 4.84 -34.46 68.73
C ASP A 256 6.15 -34.61 69.50
N THR A 257 6.39 -33.58 70.29
CA THR A 257 7.65 -33.20 70.94
C THR A 257 7.96 -34.10 72.14
N GLY A 258 9.24 -34.41 72.32
CA GLY A 258 9.71 -35.20 73.47
C GLY A 258 9.64 -34.47 74.81
N SER A 259 9.60 -35.24 75.90
CA SER A 259 10.48 -35.07 77.07
C SER A 259 10.24 -36.21 78.06
N SER A 260 11.24 -37.06 78.28
CA SER A 260 11.34 -37.88 79.48
C SER A 260 12.17 -37.13 80.53
N ALA A 261 11.65 -37.04 81.75
CA ALA A 261 12.44 -36.74 82.94
C ALA A 261 11.73 -37.25 84.21
N THR A 262 12.42 -38.16 84.91
CA THR A 262 12.61 -38.23 86.38
C THR A 262 11.37 -38.40 87.27
N GLU A 263 11.17 -39.57 87.88
CA GLU A 263 11.68 -40.01 89.21
C GLU A 263 10.84 -39.51 90.40
N GLY A 264 10.45 -40.46 91.27
CA GLY A 264 10.44 -40.24 92.72
C GLY A 264 9.10 -40.03 93.42
N ALA A 265 8.63 -41.12 94.04
CA ALA A 265 7.78 -41.24 95.25
C ALA A 265 6.40 -40.56 95.29
#